data_AF-A0A832AZ91-F1
#
_entry.id   AF-A0A832AZ91-F1
#
_cell.length_a   1.000
_cell.length_b   1.000
_cell.length_c   1.000
_cell.angle_alpha   90.00
_cell.angle_beta   90.00
_cell.angle_gamma   90.00
#
_symmetry.space_group_name_H-M   'P 1'
#
loop_
_entity.id
_entity.type
_entity.pdbx_description
1 polymer ?
#
loop_
_entity_poly.entity_id
_entity_poly.type
_entity_poly.pdbx_seq_one_letter_code
_entity_poly.pdbx_strand_id
1 'polypeptide(L)'
;MSEEILNGLAEAIIKGDEEKAKEMAKKAIEANIDPLIAINEGLMKGMQKVSEDFNKLIIYLPEVMMAAEAMKAALSILEPKILEKKIKEEKKKVVIGTIQGDIHDIGKNIVALLLKANGFEVHDLGRDVPVDDFINKAEEVNADIIAASTLLSTSMPYMEDLINLLKERGLRDKYIVMVGGGPVTREWAVSIGADGYGEDGEEAVKVAKELIKVKKK
;
A
#
# COMPACT_ATOMS: atom_id res chain seq x y z
N MET A 1 -24.12 -15.65 -3.42
CA MET A 1 -24.20 -14.19 -3.67
C MET A 1 -22.87 -13.51 -3.35
N SER A 2 -22.36 -13.55 -2.12
CA SER A 2 -21.07 -12.91 -1.80
C SER A 2 -19.89 -13.52 -2.55
N GLU A 3 -19.78 -14.85 -2.60
CA GLU A 3 -18.73 -15.55 -3.36
C GLU A 3 -18.78 -15.28 -4.87
N GLU A 4 -19.98 -15.18 -5.44
CA GLU A 4 -20.18 -14.85 -6.85
C GLU A 4 -19.70 -13.42 -7.18
N ILE A 5 -19.94 -12.46 -6.29
CA ILE A 5 -19.46 -11.08 -6.44
C ILE A 5 -17.93 -11.03 -6.32
N LEU A 6 -17.33 -11.74 -5.35
CA LEU A 6 -15.88 -11.81 -5.19
C LEU A 6 -15.20 -12.47 -6.39
N ASN A 7 -15.77 -13.57 -6.90
CA ASN A 7 -15.28 -14.21 -8.12
C ASN A 7 -15.47 -13.29 -9.33
N GLY A 8 -16.59 -12.56 -9.42
CA GLY A 8 -16.83 -11.57 -10.47
C GLY A 8 -15.80 -10.43 -10.45
N LEU A 9 -15.41 -9.95 -9.26
CA LEU A 9 -14.33 -8.98 -9.10
C LEU A 9 -13.00 -9.56 -9.62
N ALA A 10 -12.64 -10.77 -9.19
CA ALA A 10 -11.41 -11.43 -9.63
C ALA A 10 -11.39 -11.63 -11.15
N GLU A 11 -12.47 -12.12 -11.74
CA GLU A 11 -12.60 -12.32 -13.19
C GLU A 11 -12.49 -11.01 -13.98
N ALA A 12 -13.08 -9.92 -13.48
CA ALA A 12 -13.00 -8.62 -14.14
C ALA A 12 -11.53 -8.14 -14.20
N ILE A 13 -10.76 -8.37 -13.13
CA ILE A 13 -9.32 -8.06 -13.11
C ILE A 13 -8.55 -8.96 -14.08
N ILE A 14 -8.80 -10.26 -14.08
CA ILE A 14 -8.12 -11.21 -14.99
C ILE A 14 -8.36 -10.84 -16.46
N LYS A 15 -9.56 -10.37 -16.80
CA LYS A 15 -9.93 -9.96 -18.15
C LYS A 15 -9.54 -8.52 -18.49
N GLY A 16 -9.06 -7.73 -17.53
CA GLY A 16 -8.79 -6.30 -17.71
C GLY A 16 -10.03 -5.48 -18.06
N ASP A 17 -11.20 -5.86 -17.53
CA ASP A 17 -12.49 -5.22 -17.83
C ASP A 17 -12.84 -4.18 -16.76
N GLU A 18 -12.55 -2.91 -17.05
CA GLU A 18 -12.81 -1.79 -16.14
C GLU A 18 -14.29 -1.62 -15.79
N GLU A 19 -15.17 -1.72 -16.78
CA GLU A 19 -16.60 -1.47 -16.56
C GLU A 19 -17.20 -2.59 -15.72
N LYS A 20 -16.79 -3.83 -15.97
CA LYS A 20 -17.19 -4.96 -15.12
C LYS A 20 -16.62 -4.84 -13.71
N ALA A 21 -15.38 -4.39 -13.56
CA ALA A 21 -14.76 -4.20 -12.26
C ALA A 21 -15.52 -3.15 -11.43
N LYS A 22 -15.91 -2.01 -12.04
CA LYS A 22 -16.78 -1.00 -11.41
C LYS A 22 -18.15 -1.57 -11.04
N GLU A 23 -18.77 -2.33 -11.94
CA GLU A 23 -20.08 -2.95 -11.71
C GLU A 23 -20.04 -3.89 -10.50
N MET A 24 -19.04 -4.79 -10.44
CA MET A 24 -18.91 -5.74 -9.34
C MET A 24 -18.56 -5.05 -8.02
N ALA A 25 -17.75 -3.98 -8.05
CA ALA A 25 -17.45 -3.19 -6.87
C ALA A 25 -18.70 -2.52 -6.29
N LYS A 26 -19.59 -1.98 -7.15
CA LYS A 26 -20.88 -1.43 -6.71
C LYS A 26 -21.76 -2.51 -6.09
N LYS A 27 -21.85 -3.69 -6.74
CA LYS A 27 -22.61 -4.82 -6.20
C LYS A 27 -22.08 -5.30 -4.84
N ALA A 28 -20.76 -5.28 -4.63
CA ALA A 28 -20.17 -5.62 -3.35
C ALA A 28 -20.65 -4.67 -2.24
N ILE A 29 -20.69 -3.36 -2.53
CA ILE A 29 -21.22 -2.34 -1.61
C ILE A 29 -22.72 -2.55 -1.34
N GLU A 30 -23.52 -2.76 -2.40
CA GLU A 30 -24.97 -3.00 -2.28
C GLU A 30 -25.29 -4.26 -1.47
N ALA A 31 -24.45 -5.29 -1.60
CA ALA A 31 -24.56 -6.53 -0.85
C ALA A 31 -23.98 -6.44 0.59
N ASN A 32 -23.55 -5.26 1.05
CA ASN A 32 -22.89 -5.04 2.35
C ASN A 32 -21.67 -5.94 2.59
N ILE A 33 -20.93 -6.29 1.53
CA ILE A 33 -19.63 -6.95 1.66
C ILE A 33 -18.64 -5.91 2.19
N ASP A 34 -17.82 -6.27 3.17
CA ASP A 34 -16.78 -5.36 3.65
C ASP A 34 -15.84 -5.02 2.47
N PRO A 35 -15.60 -3.72 2.18
CA PRO A 35 -14.71 -3.32 1.09
C PRO A 35 -13.32 -3.95 1.15
N LEU A 36 -12.79 -4.21 2.34
CA LEU A 36 -11.49 -4.88 2.49
C LEU A 36 -11.54 -6.35 2.06
N ILE A 37 -12.64 -7.04 2.34
CA ILE A 37 -12.86 -8.40 1.83
C ILE A 37 -12.98 -8.35 0.30
N ALA A 38 -13.70 -7.38 -0.26
CA ALA A 38 -13.81 -7.23 -1.71
C ALA A 38 -12.45 -6.97 -2.40
N ILE A 39 -11.56 -6.20 -1.75
CA ILE A 39 -10.20 -5.96 -2.23
C ILE A 39 -9.36 -7.24 -2.12
N ASN A 40 -9.24 -7.83 -0.93
CA ASN A 40 -8.32 -8.93 -0.67
C ASN A 40 -8.77 -10.24 -1.31
N GLU A 41 -10.06 -10.58 -1.19
CA GLU A 41 -10.61 -11.85 -1.67
C GLU A 41 -11.19 -11.78 -3.09
N GLY A 42 -11.29 -10.58 -3.67
CA GLY A 42 -11.74 -10.38 -5.04
C GLY A 42 -10.62 -9.83 -5.93
N LEU A 43 -10.36 -8.52 -5.81
CA LEU A 43 -9.43 -7.79 -6.69
C LEU A 43 -8.00 -8.35 -6.62
N MET A 44 -7.46 -8.56 -5.43
CA MET A 44 -6.11 -9.05 -5.20
C MET A 44 -5.93 -10.48 -5.71
N LYS A 45 -6.93 -11.37 -5.52
CA LYS A 45 -6.91 -12.72 -6.11
C LYS A 45 -6.87 -12.69 -7.63
N GLY A 46 -7.64 -11.79 -8.26
CA GLY A 46 -7.57 -11.57 -9.70
C GLY A 46 -6.18 -11.11 -10.16
N MET A 47 -5.58 -10.15 -9.44
CA MET A 47 -4.24 -9.64 -9.74
C MET A 47 -3.14 -10.70 -9.51
N GLN A 48 -3.26 -11.55 -8.48
CA GLN A 48 -2.36 -12.69 -8.27
C GLN A 48 -2.38 -13.64 -9.47
N LYS A 49 -3.57 -13.95 -9.99
CA LYS A 49 -3.71 -14.77 -11.19
C LYS A 49 -3.07 -14.12 -12.42
N VAL A 50 -3.27 -12.83 -12.63
CA VAL A 50 -2.61 -12.05 -13.70
C VAL A 50 -1.08 -12.14 -13.56
N SER A 51 -0.56 -11.97 -12.35
CA SER A 51 0.88 -12.09 -12.08
C SER A 51 1.41 -13.49 -12.39
N GLU A 52 0.69 -14.54 -11.98
CA GLU A 52 1.05 -15.92 -12.31
C GLU A 52 1.06 -16.18 -13.82
N ASP A 53 0.04 -15.71 -14.53
CA ASP A 53 -0.10 -15.94 -15.97
C ASP A 53 0.99 -15.18 -16.74
N PHE A 54 1.34 -13.97 -16.30
CA PHE A 54 2.47 -13.22 -16.86
C PHE A 54 3.81 -13.94 -16.62
N ASN A 55 4.05 -14.43 -15.40
CA ASN A 55 5.25 -15.19 -15.06
C ASN A 55 5.37 -16.52 -15.82
N LYS A 56 4.23 -17.14 -16.15
CA LYS A 56 4.14 -18.36 -16.97
C LYS A 56 4.17 -18.06 -18.48
N LEU A 57 4.34 -16.79 -18.88
CA LEU A 57 4.31 -16.33 -20.28
C LEU A 57 3.01 -16.67 -21.02
N ILE A 58 1.89 -16.74 -20.29
CA ILE A 58 0.55 -16.98 -20.83
C ILE A 58 -0.05 -15.67 -21.36
N ILE A 59 0.21 -14.57 -20.67
CA ILE A 59 -0.18 -13.20 -21.06
C ILE A 59 1.06 -12.31 -21.16
N TYR A 60 0.90 -11.14 -21.77
CA TYR A 60 1.98 -10.17 -21.95
C TYR A 60 1.73 -8.89 -21.15
N LEU A 61 2.65 -7.94 -21.29
CA LEU A 61 2.59 -6.67 -20.57
C LEU A 61 1.30 -5.87 -20.81
N PRO A 62 0.72 -5.80 -22.03
CA PRO A 62 -0.53 -5.08 -22.26
C PRO A 62 -1.69 -5.59 -21.38
N GLU A 63 -1.83 -6.90 -21.22
CA GLU A 63 -2.89 -7.51 -20.40
C GLU A 63 -2.71 -7.17 -18.92
N VAL A 64 -1.46 -7.14 -18.44
CA VAL A 64 -1.14 -6.69 -17.06
C VAL A 64 -1.53 -5.23 -16.86
N MET A 65 -1.28 -4.38 -17.86
CA MET A 65 -1.67 -2.96 -17.79
C MET A 65 -3.20 -2.79 -17.73
N MET A 66 -3.94 -3.54 -18.55
CA MET A 66 -5.41 -3.53 -18.52
C MET A 66 -5.96 -4.02 -17.18
N ALA A 67 -5.38 -5.08 -16.61
CA ALA A 67 -5.75 -5.56 -15.28
C ALA A 67 -5.51 -4.49 -14.19
N ALA A 68 -4.42 -3.74 -14.29
CA ALA A 68 -4.11 -2.64 -13.37
C ALA A 68 -5.10 -1.48 -13.50
N GLU A 69 -5.53 -1.13 -14.72
CA GLU A 69 -6.58 -0.12 -14.96
C GLU A 69 -7.93 -0.56 -14.38
N ALA A 70 -8.33 -1.81 -14.61
CA ALA A 70 -9.52 -2.40 -14.01
C ALA A 70 -9.47 -2.40 -12.48
N MET A 71 -8.30 -2.67 -11.89
CA MET A 71 -8.10 -2.62 -10.45
C MET A 71 -8.26 -1.20 -9.90
N LYS A 72 -7.65 -0.21 -10.54
CA LYS A 72 -7.79 1.22 -10.17
C LYS A 72 -9.24 1.68 -10.27
N ALA A 73 -9.94 1.25 -11.33
CA ALA A 73 -11.35 1.54 -11.52
C ALA A 73 -12.23 0.98 -10.39
N ALA A 74 -12.03 -0.27 -9.98
CA ALA A 74 -12.78 -0.86 -8.87
C ALA A 74 -12.43 -0.21 -7.52
N LEU A 75 -11.15 0.04 -7.25
CA LEU A 75 -10.71 0.71 -6.02
C LEU A 75 -11.40 2.08 -5.88
N SER A 76 -11.49 2.87 -6.95
CA SER A 76 -12.14 4.20 -6.91
C SER A 76 -13.60 4.17 -6.38
N ILE A 77 -14.26 3.02 -6.48
CA ILE A 77 -15.62 2.79 -5.96
C ILE A 77 -15.60 2.32 -4.50
N LEU A 78 -14.63 1.48 -4.13
CA LEU A 78 -14.54 0.87 -2.80
C LEU A 78 -13.92 1.81 -1.76
N GLU A 79 -12.94 2.62 -2.15
CA GLU A 79 -12.18 3.48 -1.25
C GLU A 79 -13.04 4.46 -0.42
N PRO A 80 -14.04 5.16 -0.98
CA PRO A 80 -14.88 6.07 -0.20
C PRO A 80 -15.58 5.38 0.97
N LYS A 81 -15.97 4.10 0.80
CA LYS A 81 -16.70 3.34 1.81
C LYS A 81 -15.81 2.96 3.01
N ILE A 82 -14.50 2.82 2.78
CA ILE A 82 -13.51 2.56 3.84
C ILE A 82 -13.35 3.81 4.73
N LEU A 83 -13.38 5.00 4.14
CA LEU A 83 -13.21 6.28 4.84
C LEU A 83 -14.45 6.75 5.61
N GLU A 84 -15.63 6.20 5.34
CA GLU A 84 -16.86 6.52 6.10
C GLU A 84 -16.75 6.14 7.58
N LYS A 85 -15.92 5.14 7.92
CA LYS A 85 -15.60 4.74 9.29
C LYS A 85 -14.63 5.77 9.93
N LYS A 86 -15.07 7.01 10.16
CA LYS A 86 -14.23 8.05 10.79
C LYS A 86 -13.98 7.75 12.27
N ILE A 87 -12.75 7.46 12.63
CA ILE A 87 -12.26 7.49 14.01
C ILE A 87 -11.77 8.92 14.30
N LYS A 88 -12.31 9.55 15.36
CA LYS A 88 -11.79 10.81 15.90
C LYS A 88 -10.72 10.47 16.94
N GLU A 89 -9.45 10.41 16.56
CA GLU A 89 -8.34 10.49 17.53
C GLU A 89 -6.98 10.79 16.85
N GLU A 90 -6.01 11.16 17.70
CA GLU A 90 -4.72 11.83 17.44
C GLU A 90 -4.15 11.72 16.01
N LYS A 91 -3.97 12.89 15.37
CA LYS A 91 -3.37 13.04 14.03
C LYS A 91 -1.88 12.74 14.04
N LYS A 92 -1.54 11.47 14.11
CA LYS A 92 -0.18 11.00 13.86
C LYS A 92 0.12 11.10 12.38
N LYS A 93 1.25 11.70 12.05
CA LYS A 93 1.59 12.08 10.68
C LYS A 93 2.47 11.01 10.05
N VAL A 94 2.07 10.55 8.87
CA VAL A 94 2.81 9.57 8.09
C VAL A 94 3.19 10.20 6.76
N VAL A 95 4.47 10.13 6.42
CA VAL A 95 4.94 10.34 5.04
C VAL A 95 5.06 8.98 4.39
N ILE A 96 4.41 8.78 3.25
CA ILE A 96 4.42 7.51 2.52
C ILE A 96 4.71 7.72 1.04
N GLY A 97 5.45 6.80 0.40
CA GLY A 97 5.82 6.89 -1.01
C GLY A 97 6.32 5.56 -1.56
N THR A 98 6.27 5.39 -2.88
CA THR A 98 7.01 4.32 -3.57
C THR A 98 8.43 4.82 -3.80
N ILE A 99 9.41 4.06 -3.32
CA ILE A 99 10.83 4.46 -3.34
C ILE A 99 11.36 4.63 -4.77
N GLN A 100 12.43 5.40 -4.91
CA GLN A 100 13.09 5.69 -6.18
C GLN A 100 13.32 4.43 -7.05
N GLY A 101 13.12 4.59 -8.36
CA GLY A 101 13.26 3.52 -9.35
C GLY A 101 12.04 2.61 -9.46
N ASP A 102 10.95 2.92 -8.76
CA ASP A 102 9.75 2.09 -8.74
C ASP A 102 8.47 2.92 -8.85
N ILE A 103 7.61 2.51 -9.78
CA ILE A 103 6.37 3.20 -10.15
C ILE A 103 5.10 2.52 -9.61
N HIS A 104 5.24 1.37 -8.94
CA HIS A 104 4.09 0.59 -8.47
C HIS A 104 3.48 1.25 -7.23
N ASP A 105 2.20 1.64 -7.33
CA ASP A 105 1.53 2.49 -6.35
C ASP A 105 0.29 1.86 -5.70
N ILE A 106 -0.25 0.77 -6.26
CA ILE A 106 -1.52 0.18 -5.81
C ILE A 106 -1.47 -0.25 -4.34
N GLY A 107 -0.49 -1.07 -3.95
CA GLY A 107 -0.34 -1.53 -2.56
C GLY A 107 -0.12 -0.37 -1.58
N LYS A 108 0.75 0.57 -1.95
CA LYS A 108 1.00 1.81 -1.18
C LYS A 108 -0.29 2.62 -1.00
N ASN A 109 -1.11 2.78 -2.05
CA ASN A 109 -2.36 3.53 -1.98
C ASN A 109 -3.35 2.88 -1.01
N ILE A 110 -3.45 1.55 -1.00
CA ILE A 110 -4.28 0.79 -0.06
C ILE A 110 -3.78 1.02 1.38
N VAL A 111 -2.47 0.93 1.63
CA VAL A 111 -1.87 1.22 2.95
C VAL A 111 -2.17 2.66 3.38
N ALA A 112 -1.97 3.64 2.49
CA ALA A 112 -2.23 5.06 2.75
C ALA A 112 -3.70 5.32 3.09
N LEU A 113 -4.63 4.69 2.37
CA LEU A 113 -6.07 4.75 2.64
C LEU A 113 -6.41 4.15 4.01
N LEU A 114 -5.87 2.98 4.33
CA LEU A 114 -6.11 2.30 5.59
C LEU A 114 -5.57 3.09 6.78
N LEU A 115 -4.38 3.71 6.64
CA LEU A 115 -3.84 4.63 7.64
C LEU A 115 -4.78 5.83 7.84
N LYS A 116 -5.26 6.46 6.77
CA LYS A 116 -6.25 7.57 6.85
C LYS A 116 -7.53 7.13 7.57
N ALA A 117 -8.09 5.97 7.21
CA ALA A 117 -9.28 5.41 7.84
C ALA A 117 -9.08 5.14 9.33
N ASN A 118 -7.84 4.89 9.74
CA ASN A 118 -7.46 4.64 11.13
C ASN A 118 -6.96 5.89 11.89
N GLY A 119 -7.24 7.10 11.37
CA GLY A 119 -7.02 8.37 12.07
C GLY A 119 -5.66 9.03 11.82
N PHE A 120 -4.80 8.45 10.99
CA PHE A 120 -3.51 9.05 10.65
C PHE A 120 -3.69 10.20 9.64
N GLU A 121 -2.86 11.24 9.78
CA GLU A 121 -2.69 12.28 8.78
C GLU A 121 -1.60 11.81 7.79
N VAL A 122 -2.00 11.47 6.57
CA VAL A 122 -1.11 10.83 5.58
C VAL A 122 -0.72 11.83 4.49
N HIS A 123 0.58 12.05 4.35
CA HIS A 123 1.23 12.79 3.28
C HIS A 123 1.83 11.79 2.29
N ASP A 124 1.13 11.61 1.18
CA ASP A 124 1.54 10.69 0.12
C ASP A 124 2.41 11.42 -0.91
N LEU A 125 3.65 10.97 -1.07
CA LEU A 125 4.63 11.53 -2.02
C LEU A 125 4.45 10.96 -3.44
N GLY A 126 3.60 9.95 -3.62
CA GLY A 126 3.38 9.29 -4.90
C GLY A 126 4.40 8.18 -5.15
N ARG A 127 5.00 8.19 -6.34
CA ARG A 127 5.83 7.11 -6.87
C ARG A 127 7.15 7.62 -7.42
N ASP A 128 8.14 6.75 -7.53
CA ASP A 128 9.50 7.08 -7.94
C ASP A 128 10.09 8.23 -7.11
N VAL A 129 9.97 8.10 -5.78
CA VAL A 129 10.29 9.19 -4.84
C VAL A 129 11.76 9.07 -4.40
N PRO A 130 12.60 10.09 -4.65
CA PRO A 130 13.96 10.13 -4.14
C PRO A 130 14.03 10.01 -2.63
N VAL A 131 15.08 9.37 -2.13
CA VAL A 131 15.30 9.15 -0.70
C VAL A 131 15.28 10.46 0.10
N ASP A 132 15.92 11.51 -0.44
CA ASP A 132 15.94 12.84 0.16
C ASP A 132 14.54 13.42 0.39
N ASP A 133 13.62 13.21 -0.54
CA ASP A 133 12.28 13.81 -0.52
C ASP A 133 11.42 13.23 0.61
N PHE A 134 11.62 11.96 0.97
CA PHE A 134 11.01 11.39 2.16
C PHE A 134 11.41 12.15 3.43
N ILE A 135 12.71 12.40 3.60
CA ILE A 135 13.25 13.07 4.78
C ILE A 135 12.82 14.55 4.78
N ASN A 136 12.94 15.23 3.64
CA ASN A 136 12.55 16.63 3.49
C ASN A 136 11.07 16.82 3.83
N LYS A 137 10.20 15.95 3.30
CA LYS A 137 8.77 16.02 3.62
C LYS A 137 8.50 15.71 5.08
N ALA A 138 9.18 14.71 5.65
CA ALA A 138 9.03 14.34 7.05
C ALA A 138 9.39 15.49 7.99
N GLU A 139 10.47 16.22 7.70
CA GLU A 139 10.83 17.46 8.41
C GLU A 139 9.78 18.56 8.21
N GLU A 140 9.36 18.83 6.97
CA GLU A 140 8.38 19.89 6.64
C GLU A 140 7.08 19.73 7.43
N VAL A 141 6.56 18.50 7.49
CA VAL A 141 5.25 18.23 8.13
C VAL A 141 5.37 17.81 9.59
N ASN A 142 6.61 17.63 10.11
CA ASN A 142 6.89 17.01 11.40
C ASN A 142 6.22 15.62 11.52
N ALA A 143 6.59 14.72 10.61
CA ALA A 143 6.05 13.37 10.58
C ALA A 143 6.45 12.54 11.81
N ASP A 144 5.61 11.58 12.19
CA ASP A 144 5.96 10.55 13.17
C ASP A 144 6.55 9.31 12.48
N ILE A 145 6.04 8.99 11.30
CA ILE A 145 6.40 7.78 10.53
C ILE A 145 6.83 8.17 9.11
N ILE A 146 7.90 7.54 8.62
CA ILE A 146 8.28 7.47 7.21
C ILE A 146 8.03 6.04 6.73
N ALA A 147 7.19 5.86 5.72
CA ALA A 147 6.82 4.57 5.18
C ALA A 147 7.22 4.46 3.70
N ALA A 148 8.04 3.47 3.34
CA ALA A 148 8.48 3.25 1.97
C ALA A 148 7.92 1.93 1.42
N SER A 149 7.44 1.96 0.18
CA SER A 149 6.96 0.77 -0.55
C SER A 149 7.84 0.49 -1.77
N THR A 150 8.00 -0.78 -2.12
CA THR A 150 8.57 -1.21 -3.42
C THR A 150 7.99 -2.55 -3.86
N LEU A 151 7.84 -2.75 -5.17
CA LEU A 151 7.52 -4.02 -5.80
C LEU A 151 8.71 -4.61 -6.59
N LEU A 152 9.81 -3.87 -6.75
CA LEU A 152 11.01 -4.33 -7.46
C LEU A 152 12.16 -4.61 -6.49
N SER A 153 12.80 -5.77 -6.62
CA SER A 153 13.98 -6.11 -5.82
C SER A 153 15.17 -5.16 -6.10
N THR A 154 15.23 -4.58 -7.30
CA THR A 154 16.27 -3.62 -7.70
C THR A 154 16.19 -2.27 -6.98
N SER A 155 15.02 -1.90 -6.44
CA SER A 155 14.81 -0.66 -5.69
C SER A 155 14.80 -0.86 -4.18
N MET A 156 14.85 -2.10 -3.70
CA MET A 156 15.00 -2.41 -2.27
C MET A 156 16.21 -1.72 -1.62
N PRO A 157 17.42 -1.68 -2.23
CA PRO A 157 18.58 -1.02 -1.61
C PRO A 157 18.35 0.45 -1.26
N TYR A 158 17.49 1.17 -1.98
CA TYR A 158 17.18 2.57 -1.67
C TYR A 158 16.43 2.76 -0.34
N MET A 159 15.77 1.72 0.18
CA MET A 159 15.20 1.76 1.53
C MET A 159 16.29 1.68 2.61
N GLU A 160 17.39 0.96 2.35
CA GLU A 160 18.57 0.97 3.21
C GLU A 160 19.26 2.33 3.15
N ASP A 161 19.38 2.92 1.95
CA ASP A 161 19.92 4.28 1.76
C ASP A 161 19.10 5.31 2.54
N LEU A 162 17.77 5.19 2.58
CA LEU A 162 16.90 6.03 3.40
C LEU A 162 17.25 5.97 4.89
N ILE A 163 17.47 4.77 5.42
CA ILE A 163 17.85 4.58 6.82
C ILE A 163 19.26 5.12 7.07
N ASN A 164 20.20 4.91 6.15
CA ASN A 164 21.57 5.39 6.28
C ASN A 164 21.64 6.92 6.21
N LEU A 165 20.91 7.55 5.29
CA LEU A 165 20.84 9.00 5.20
C LEU A 165 20.22 9.63 6.45
N LEU A 166 19.21 8.99 7.05
CA LEU A 166 18.68 9.40 8.35
C LEU A 166 19.73 9.33 9.46
N LYS A 167 20.59 8.29 9.48
CA LYS A 167 21.70 8.18 10.45
C LYS A 167 22.74 9.28 10.23
N GLU A 168 23.14 9.51 8.98
CA GLU A 168 24.12 10.54 8.60
C GLU A 168 23.66 11.94 9.00
N ARG A 169 22.36 12.22 8.88
CA ARG A 169 21.76 13.50 9.31
C ARG A 169 21.49 13.59 10.81
N GLY A 170 21.75 12.54 11.59
CA GLY A 170 21.42 12.49 13.02
C GLY A 170 19.91 12.48 13.30
N LEU A 171 19.10 12.06 12.33
CA LEU A 171 17.63 12.04 12.37
C LEU A 171 17.05 10.64 12.59
N ARG A 172 17.88 9.59 12.63
CA ARG A 172 17.42 8.19 12.70
C ARG A 172 16.45 7.93 13.86
N ASP A 173 16.73 8.47 15.04
CA ASP A 173 15.89 8.25 16.23
C ASP A 173 14.63 9.15 16.23
N LYS A 174 14.61 10.21 15.40
CA LYS A 174 13.49 11.16 15.30
C LYS A 174 12.27 10.55 14.61
N TYR A 175 12.45 9.65 13.65
CA TYR A 175 11.37 9.04 12.87
C TYR A 175 11.23 7.54 13.12
N ILE A 176 10.01 7.03 13.00
CA ILE A 176 9.77 5.58 12.85
C ILE A 176 9.85 5.28 11.35
N VAL A 177 10.69 4.33 10.94
CA VAL A 177 10.83 3.93 9.54
C VAL A 177 10.15 2.59 9.32
N MET A 178 9.14 2.56 8.45
CA MET A 178 8.44 1.34 8.05
C MET A 178 8.70 1.03 6.58
N VAL A 179 8.86 -0.25 6.25
CA VAL A 179 9.08 -0.71 4.86
C VAL A 179 8.11 -1.83 4.50
N GLY A 180 7.79 -1.96 3.22
CA GLY A 180 6.93 -3.03 2.73
C GLY A 180 6.87 -3.13 1.20
N GLY A 181 5.99 -3.99 0.73
CA GLY A 181 5.79 -4.30 -0.67
C GLY A 181 6.35 -5.67 -1.07
N GLY A 182 6.01 -6.15 -2.26
CA GLY A 182 6.05 -7.58 -2.61
C GLY A 182 7.38 -8.33 -2.38
N PRO A 183 8.56 -7.78 -2.71
CA PRO A 183 9.83 -8.48 -2.49
C PRO A 183 10.41 -8.26 -1.08
N VAL A 184 9.81 -7.40 -0.26
CA VAL A 184 10.29 -7.07 1.09
C VAL A 184 9.85 -8.17 2.06
N THR A 185 10.78 -8.65 2.89
CA THR A 185 10.49 -9.60 3.97
C THR A 185 10.78 -8.97 5.33
N ARG A 186 10.20 -9.55 6.40
CA ARG A 186 10.47 -9.10 7.77
C ARG A 186 11.96 -9.20 8.10
N GLU A 187 12.60 -10.29 7.72
CA GLU A 187 14.03 -10.54 7.98
C GLU A 187 14.89 -9.47 7.30
N TRP A 188 14.58 -9.15 6.05
CA TRP A 188 15.31 -8.13 5.32
C TRP A 188 15.07 -6.72 5.89
N ALA A 189 13.82 -6.38 6.22
CA ALA A 189 13.48 -5.11 6.86
C ALA A 189 14.25 -4.89 8.17
N VAL A 190 14.36 -5.93 9.00
CA VAL A 190 15.17 -5.89 10.23
C VAL A 190 16.65 -5.72 9.90
N SER A 191 17.17 -6.41 8.88
CA SER A 191 18.60 -6.36 8.52
C SER A 191 19.09 -4.97 8.10
N ILE A 192 18.24 -4.18 7.43
CA ILE A 192 18.55 -2.79 7.04
C ILE A 192 18.32 -1.79 8.19
N GLY A 193 17.73 -2.25 9.30
CA GLY A 193 17.45 -1.46 10.48
C GLY A 193 16.14 -0.66 10.41
N ALA A 194 15.13 -1.15 9.69
CA ALA A 194 13.78 -0.58 9.73
C ALA A 194 13.11 -0.86 11.08
N ASP A 195 12.21 0.02 11.51
CA ASP A 195 11.48 -0.13 12.78
C ASP A 195 10.24 -1.03 12.61
N GLY A 196 9.69 -1.12 11.40
CA GLY A 196 8.50 -1.90 11.11
C GLY A 196 8.44 -2.46 9.71
N TYR A 197 7.72 -3.58 9.59
CA TYR A 197 7.37 -4.24 8.33
C TYR A 197 5.88 -4.55 8.35
N GLY A 198 5.19 -4.35 7.23
CA GLY A 198 3.81 -4.80 7.03
C GLY A 198 3.72 -5.69 5.79
N GLU A 199 3.25 -6.93 5.98
CA GLU A 199 3.00 -7.89 4.90
C GLU A 199 1.84 -7.46 4.01
N ASP A 200 0.81 -6.85 4.61
CA ASP A 200 -0.34 -6.29 3.93
C ASP A 200 -0.78 -4.95 4.54
N GLY A 201 -1.87 -4.40 3.99
CA GLY A 201 -2.43 -3.13 4.44
C GLY A 201 -2.92 -3.12 5.89
N GLU A 202 -3.50 -4.22 6.38
CA GLU A 202 -4.02 -4.30 7.74
C GLU A 202 -2.87 -4.45 8.75
N GLU A 203 -1.89 -5.28 8.44
CA GLU A 203 -0.69 -5.43 9.26
C GLU A 203 0.11 -4.13 9.32
N ALA A 204 0.25 -3.41 8.21
CA ALA A 204 0.93 -2.11 8.17
C ALA A 204 0.29 -1.11 9.15
N VAL A 205 -1.05 -1.03 9.20
CA VAL A 205 -1.73 -0.15 10.18
C VAL A 205 -1.51 -0.62 11.61
N LYS A 206 -1.59 -1.93 11.87
CA LYS A 206 -1.36 -2.51 13.19
C LYS A 206 0.03 -2.16 13.71
N VAL A 207 1.06 -2.40 12.90
CA VAL A 207 2.47 -2.12 13.23
C VAL A 207 2.69 -0.62 13.45
N ALA A 208 2.12 0.24 12.61
CA ALA A 208 2.21 1.70 12.79
C ALA A 208 1.66 2.14 14.15
N LYS A 209 0.50 1.61 14.57
CA LYS A 209 -0.11 1.92 15.87
C LYS A 209 0.73 1.41 17.04
N GLU A 210 1.34 0.23 16.91
CA GLU A 210 2.18 -0.36 17.95
C GLU A 210 3.47 0.45 18.16
N LEU A 211 4.17 0.79 17.07
CA LEU A 211 5.43 1.55 17.14
C LEU A 211 5.24 2.95 17.72
N ILE A 212 4.14 3.62 17.38
CA ILE A 212 3.81 4.93 17.96
C ILE A 212 3.59 4.84 19.48
N LYS A 213 2.97 3.78 19.97
CA LYS A 213 2.77 3.58 21.42
C LYS A 213 4.08 3.36 22.15
N VAL A 214 5.01 2.63 21.54
CA VAL A 214 6.34 2.36 22.12
C VAL A 214 7.18 3.63 22.18
N LYS A 215 7.21 4.44 21.11
CA LYS A 215 7.98 5.69 21.04
C LYS A 215 7.51 6.79 22.01
N LYS A 216 6.29 6.69 22.55
CA LYS A 216 5.78 7.58 23.60
C LYS A 216 6.36 7.32 25.00
N LYS A 217 7.09 6.21 25.21
CA LYS A 217 7.78 5.88 26.47
C LYS A 217 9.25 6.22 26.40
#